data_AF-A0A2N9M141-F1
#
_entry.id   AF-A0A2N9M141-F1
#
_cell.length_a   1.000
_cell.length_b   1.000
_cell.length_c   1.000
_cell.angle_alpha   90.00
_cell.angle_beta   90.00
_cell.angle_gamma   90.00
#
_symmetry.space_group_name_H-M   'P 1'
#
loop_
_entity.id
_entity.type
_entity.pdbx_description
1 polymer ?
#
loop_
_entity_poly.entity_id
_entity_poly.type
_entity_poly.pdbx_seq_one_letter_code
_entity_poly.pdbx_strand_id
1 'polypeptide(L)'
;MIALEAPLPEDATLGDYVSLSPDGRKLVFADAGHQVLWIRHLDAPEWRQLPGTEGGGSPFWSPDGRFLAFGAGNQLKKIDVSGGPPQTLCTVPTDAAGSGAWNRDGVIVFGSNGIGSGGPLWKISQGGGAATAITEVDASRGESYHSLPSFMPDGKHFIYFRSGAPEVEGVYAGSLNAKPGEQSRERILAGRFGASYVNGYLFFMRENTLMAQPFDAGRLQLRAEPVPMAGRVATTWYNTGVFSVSPSGALAYRATAQSGSFQLTWLDRQGKTLNTVGQPSSDQGIWLSPDGTRGVVRETRGESTGDIWTGRSTGDLCTIDLARGRRTRLTFRLSAGSFQSVWSPDGSRIAFAAGNLADTLYEKASSGAGDEKELLKEPGRIHVPTSWSGDGRFLLYYIANMPKTGYDVWLLPLQGDRKPVLLLGDVFNEWAARFSPDMRWIAYASTETGDGEVYVRPFTAAGPSGGPSLGEGKWQVSRCGGNWPRWRADGKEIIFTCREFQSSERMTLMAVEVKTNGAAFESGVPQRLFDGPRNNGWDVTPDGQRFLLAASQIRQTGQIPITVVLNWRAGLKE
;
A
#
# COMPACT_ATOMS: atom_id res chain seq x y z
N MET A 1 -1.08 35.46 0.51
CA MET A 1 -0.39 34.23 0.09
C MET A 1 -0.28 34.24 -1.43
N ILE A 2 0.87 33.90 -1.99
CA ILE A 2 1.03 33.71 -3.43
C ILE A 2 1.02 32.20 -3.67
N ALA A 3 0.13 31.72 -4.54
CA ALA A 3 0.08 30.32 -4.94
C ALA A 3 0.53 30.21 -6.40
N LEU A 4 1.36 29.21 -6.69
CA LEU A 4 1.81 28.86 -8.03
C LEU A 4 1.59 27.37 -8.28
N GLU A 5 1.27 27.03 -9.51
CA GLU A 5 1.12 25.64 -9.94
C GLU A 5 2.40 25.15 -10.61
N ALA A 6 2.85 23.96 -10.21
CA ALA A 6 3.92 23.24 -10.85
C ALA A 6 3.32 22.03 -11.59
N PRO A 7 2.97 22.16 -12.89
CA PRO A 7 2.54 21.03 -13.69
C PRO A 7 3.67 19.99 -13.78
N LEU A 8 3.30 18.71 -13.85
CA LEU A 8 4.26 17.62 -13.96
C LEU A 8 4.75 17.51 -15.43
N PRO A 9 5.92 16.89 -15.67
CA PRO A 9 6.34 16.49 -17.02
C PRO A 9 5.31 15.56 -17.69
N GLU A 10 5.12 15.67 -19.01
CA GLU A 10 4.10 14.92 -19.77
C GLU A 10 4.16 13.40 -19.54
N ASP A 11 5.37 12.82 -19.46
CA ASP A 11 5.57 11.38 -19.27
C ASP A 11 5.74 10.97 -17.80
N ALA A 12 5.74 11.90 -16.84
CA ALA A 12 6.01 11.58 -15.45
C ALA A 12 4.73 11.39 -14.65
N THR A 13 4.60 10.29 -13.91
CA THR A 13 3.49 10.11 -12.97
C THR A 13 3.97 10.47 -11.57
N LEU A 14 3.38 11.47 -10.92
CA LEU A 14 3.75 11.78 -9.54
C LEU A 14 3.52 10.56 -8.65
N GLY A 15 4.58 10.10 -7.98
CA GLY A 15 4.49 9.12 -6.91
C GLY A 15 4.01 9.73 -5.59
N ASP A 16 4.35 9.08 -4.50
CA ASP A 16 3.72 9.35 -3.21
C ASP A 16 4.37 10.52 -2.41
N TYR A 17 5.41 11.17 -2.94
CA TYR A 17 6.18 12.20 -2.22
C TYR A 17 6.46 13.45 -3.06
N VAL A 18 6.35 14.59 -2.39
CA VAL A 18 6.91 15.88 -2.83
C VAL A 18 7.85 16.37 -1.74
N SER A 19 8.94 17.04 -2.10
CA SER A 19 9.94 17.50 -1.14
C SER A 19 10.49 18.87 -1.55
N LEU A 20 10.26 19.88 -0.72
CA LEU A 20 10.82 21.22 -0.88
C LEU A 20 12.22 21.28 -0.25
N SER A 21 13.14 21.96 -0.91
CA SER A 21 14.45 22.26 -0.34
C SER A 21 14.32 23.15 0.91
N PRO A 22 15.33 23.17 1.80
CA PRO A 22 15.30 24.00 3.02
C PRO A 22 15.15 25.50 2.75
N ASP A 23 15.65 25.97 1.60
CA ASP A 23 15.50 27.36 1.12
C ASP A 23 14.17 27.61 0.38
N GLY A 24 13.37 26.57 0.14
CA GLY A 24 12.08 26.62 -0.52
C GLY A 24 12.14 26.89 -2.02
N ARG A 25 13.33 26.85 -2.64
CA ARG A 25 13.53 27.22 -4.05
C ARG A 25 13.51 26.04 -5.01
N LYS A 26 13.67 24.82 -4.52
CA LYS A 26 13.68 23.60 -5.33
C LYS A 26 12.58 22.67 -4.85
N LEU A 27 11.92 22.03 -5.80
CA LEU A 27 10.89 21.02 -5.58
C LEU A 27 11.35 19.72 -6.22
N VAL A 28 11.22 18.62 -5.47
CA VAL A 28 11.54 17.27 -5.95
C VAL A 28 10.32 16.38 -5.79
N PHE A 29 10.12 15.48 -6.74
CA PHE A 29 9.21 14.35 -6.59
C PHE A 29 9.82 13.06 -7.16
N ALA A 30 9.29 11.92 -6.75
CA ALA A 30 9.61 10.62 -7.32
C ALA A 30 8.56 10.22 -8.37
N ASP A 31 8.98 9.87 -9.57
CA ASP A 31 8.10 9.39 -10.64
C ASP A 31 7.73 7.93 -10.40
N ALA A 32 6.44 7.63 -10.25
CA ALA A 32 5.96 6.27 -10.02
C ALA A 32 6.10 5.37 -11.26
N GLY A 33 6.07 5.94 -12.47
CA GLY A 33 6.14 5.18 -13.72
C GLY A 33 7.56 4.69 -14.03
N HIS A 34 8.53 5.60 -13.98
CA HIS A 34 9.94 5.30 -14.31
C HIS A 34 10.83 5.08 -13.08
N GLN A 35 10.30 5.30 -11.86
CA GLN A 35 11.02 5.20 -10.59
C GLN A 35 12.28 6.09 -10.52
N VAL A 36 12.24 7.29 -11.10
CA VAL A 36 13.34 8.26 -11.12
C VAL A 36 12.94 9.54 -10.36
N LEU A 37 13.92 10.22 -9.75
CA LEU A 37 13.69 11.51 -9.11
C LEU A 37 13.73 12.66 -10.11
N TRP A 38 12.71 13.50 -10.06
CA TRP A 38 12.63 14.76 -10.82
C TRP A 38 12.85 15.93 -9.89
N ILE A 39 13.61 16.92 -10.35
CA ILE A 39 13.87 18.17 -9.65
C ILE A 39 13.48 19.36 -10.52
N ARG A 40 12.87 20.37 -9.91
CA ARG A 40 12.57 21.65 -10.52
C ARG A 40 12.96 22.80 -9.61
N HIS A 41 13.58 23.80 -10.20
CA HIS A 41 13.76 25.11 -9.61
C HIS A 41 12.45 25.90 -9.71
N LEU A 42 11.96 26.51 -8.64
CA LEU A 42 10.69 27.23 -8.65
C LEU A 42 10.73 28.54 -9.46
N ASP A 43 11.93 29.08 -9.68
CA ASP A 43 12.20 30.21 -10.59
C ASP A 43 12.43 29.78 -12.05
N ALA A 44 12.36 28.48 -12.34
CA ALA A 44 12.44 27.93 -13.69
C ALA A 44 11.17 27.14 -14.04
N PRO A 45 10.75 27.11 -15.31
CA PRO A 45 9.58 26.34 -15.73
C PRO A 45 9.88 24.83 -15.83
N GLU A 46 11.15 24.45 -16.03
CA GLU A 46 11.51 23.10 -16.45
C GLU A 46 11.82 22.15 -15.29
N TRP A 47 11.36 20.91 -15.45
CA TRP A 47 11.77 19.77 -14.65
C TRP A 47 12.98 19.09 -15.28
N ARG A 48 13.89 18.60 -14.45
CA ARG A 48 15.05 17.82 -14.85
C ARG A 48 15.08 16.50 -14.08
N GLN A 49 15.42 15.40 -14.75
CA GLN A 49 15.68 14.13 -14.09
C GLN A 49 17.04 14.16 -13.37
N LEU A 50 17.14 13.41 -12.27
CA LEU A 50 18.40 13.09 -11.60
C LEU A 50 18.84 11.67 -12.00
N PRO A 51 19.76 11.51 -12.97
CA PRO A 51 20.17 10.19 -13.44
C PRO A 51 20.79 9.34 -12.33
N GLY A 52 20.61 8.01 -12.39
CA GLY A 52 21.12 7.09 -11.38
C GLY A 52 20.19 6.92 -10.17
N THR A 53 19.05 7.60 -10.16
CA THR A 53 18.04 7.51 -9.09
C THR A 53 16.91 6.53 -9.40
N GLU A 54 17.12 5.62 -10.36
CA GLU A 54 16.17 4.58 -10.73
C GLU A 54 15.88 3.65 -9.53
N GLY A 55 14.61 3.28 -9.35
CA GLY A 55 14.13 2.59 -8.14
C GLY A 55 14.01 3.52 -6.91
N GLY A 56 14.28 4.81 -7.08
CA GLY A 56 14.38 5.77 -5.99
C GLY A 56 13.04 6.36 -5.55
N GLY A 57 12.82 6.47 -4.24
CA GLY A 57 11.64 7.10 -3.66
C GLY A 57 11.92 7.83 -2.34
N SER A 58 10.89 8.54 -1.86
CA SER A 58 10.90 9.24 -0.55
C SER A 58 12.06 10.23 -0.35
N PRO A 59 12.28 11.16 -1.29
CA PRO A 59 13.44 12.06 -1.23
C PRO A 59 13.36 13.04 -0.07
N PHE A 60 14.46 13.21 0.67
CA PHE A 60 14.61 14.22 1.72
C PHE A 60 15.96 14.94 1.61
N TRP A 61 15.97 16.19 2.03
CA TRP A 61 17.08 17.12 1.77
C TRP A 61 18.12 17.12 2.89
N SER A 62 19.38 17.32 2.50
CA SER A 62 20.40 17.83 3.42
C SER A 62 20.02 19.25 3.89
N PRO A 63 20.43 19.65 5.11
CA PRO A 63 20.11 20.97 5.65
C PRO A 63 20.61 22.16 4.82
N ASP A 64 21.69 21.96 4.06
CA ASP A 64 22.28 22.95 3.16
C ASP A 64 21.62 22.98 1.77
N GLY A 65 20.69 22.07 1.48
CA GLY A 65 20.00 21.97 0.20
C GLY A 65 20.88 21.52 -0.97
N ARG A 66 22.06 20.95 -0.69
CA ARG A 66 23.01 20.47 -1.69
C ARG A 66 22.79 19.01 -2.08
N PHE A 67 22.38 18.17 -1.15
CA PHE A 67 22.20 16.73 -1.36
C PHE A 67 20.75 16.32 -1.15
N LEU A 68 20.35 15.30 -1.91
CA LEU A 68 19.12 14.55 -1.69
C LEU A 68 19.49 13.15 -1.22
N ALA A 69 18.90 12.71 -0.12
CA ALA A 69 18.88 11.30 0.27
C ALA A 69 17.57 10.66 -0.19
N PHE A 70 17.61 9.40 -0.58
CA PHE A 70 16.47 8.66 -1.09
C PHE A 70 16.64 7.15 -0.85
N GLY A 71 15.52 6.46 -0.75
CA GLY A 71 15.47 5.00 -0.64
C GLY A 71 15.42 4.33 -2.00
N ALA A 72 16.14 3.24 -2.18
CA ALA A 72 16.04 2.36 -3.36
C ALA A 72 16.13 0.89 -2.89
N GLY A 73 14.98 0.22 -2.80
CA GLY A 73 14.87 -1.08 -2.15
C GLY A 73 15.26 -1.02 -0.68
N ASN A 74 16.23 -1.84 -0.27
CA ASN A 74 16.80 -1.85 1.09
C ASN A 74 18.03 -0.94 1.26
N GLN A 75 18.34 -0.10 0.27
CA GLN A 75 19.49 0.81 0.30
C GLN A 75 19.06 2.25 0.53
N LEU A 76 19.77 2.94 1.42
CA LEU A 76 19.73 4.40 1.51
C LEU A 76 20.85 4.97 0.65
N LYS A 77 20.51 5.85 -0.29
CA LYS A 77 21.46 6.52 -1.19
C LYS A 77 21.38 8.03 -1.04
N LYS A 78 22.42 8.74 -1.49
CA LYS A 78 22.40 10.19 -1.65
C LYS A 78 22.96 10.62 -3.00
N ILE A 79 22.53 11.76 -3.50
CA ILE A 79 23.02 12.38 -4.73
C ILE A 79 23.19 13.89 -4.54
N ASP A 80 24.21 14.48 -5.17
CA ASP A 80 24.34 15.94 -5.25
C ASP A 80 23.29 16.46 -6.25
N VAL A 81 22.52 17.48 -5.86
CA VAL A 81 21.42 17.96 -6.72
C VAL A 81 21.90 18.63 -7.99
N SER A 82 23.17 19.03 -8.08
CA SER A 82 23.77 19.48 -9.33
C SER A 82 23.98 18.34 -10.35
N GLY A 83 23.99 17.09 -9.89
CA GLY A 83 24.17 15.88 -10.70
C GLY A 83 25.35 15.01 -10.24
N GLY A 84 25.67 13.99 -11.03
CA GLY A 84 26.69 12.99 -10.73
C GLY A 84 26.11 11.67 -10.21
N PRO A 85 26.95 10.64 -10.03
CA PRO A 85 26.49 9.33 -9.59
C PRO A 85 26.02 9.36 -8.12
N PRO A 86 24.89 8.71 -7.78
CA PRO A 86 24.49 8.55 -6.40
C PRO A 86 25.47 7.69 -5.60
N GLN A 87 25.68 8.05 -4.34
CA GLN A 87 26.46 7.30 -3.36
C GLN A 87 25.53 6.47 -2.46
N THR A 88 25.78 5.17 -2.36
CA THR A 88 25.13 4.33 -1.34
C THR A 88 25.70 4.65 0.04
N LEU A 89 24.82 4.97 1.00
CA LEU A 89 25.18 5.24 2.39
C LEU A 89 25.19 3.97 3.24
N CYS A 90 24.17 3.12 3.07
CA CYS A 90 24.07 1.82 3.72
C CYS A 90 23.03 0.92 3.06
N THR A 91 23.07 -0.36 3.44
CA THR A 91 22.02 -1.36 3.22
C THR A 91 21.45 -1.76 4.58
N VAL A 92 20.12 -1.81 4.71
CA VAL A 92 19.42 -2.30 5.91
C VAL A 92 18.80 -3.68 5.65
N PRO A 93 18.55 -4.49 6.69
CA PRO A 93 18.02 -5.85 6.53
C PRO A 93 16.52 -5.91 6.16
N THR A 94 15.85 -4.77 6.06
CA THR A 94 14.43 -4.65 5.70
C THR A 94 14.28 -3.69 4.52
N ASP A 95 13.14 -3.72 3.82
CA ASP A 95 12.78 -2.72 2.78
C ASP A 95 12.42 -1.35 3.40
N ALA A 96 13.16 -0.95 4.44
CA ALA A 96 12.89 0.21 5.29
C ALA A 96 13.74 1.44 4.93
N ALA A 97 14.50 1.43 3.84
CA ALA A 97 15.14 2.65 3.36
C ALA A 97 14.06 3.55 2.72
N GLY A 98 13.42 4.36 3.55
CA GLY A 98 12.30 5.21 3.15
C GLY A 98 12.40 6.61 3.75
N SER A 99 11.31 7.06 4.37
CA SER A 99 11.16 8.36 5.02
C SER A 99 12.34 8.69 5.93
N GLY A 100 12.87 9.91 5.83
CA GLY A 100 14.05 10.30 6.58
C GLY A 100 14.16 11.79 6.85
N ALA A 101 15.04 12.12 7.79
CA ALA A 101 15.40 13.47 8.16
C ALA A 101 16.91 13.56 8.36
N TRP A 102 17.47 14.72 8.03
CA TRP A 102 18.91 14.98 8.08
C TRP A 102 19.14 16.23 8.92
N ASN A 103 19.95 16.13 9.98
CA ASN A 103 20.29 17.27 10.84
C ASN A 103 21.58 17.99 10.39
N ARG A 104 21.86 19.15 10.99
CA ARG A 104 23.02 20.00 10.67
C ARG A 104 24.38 19.38 11.01
N ASP A 105 24.41 18.39 11.90
CA ASP A 105 25.63 17.67 12.28
C ASP A 105 25.95 16.51 11.33
N GLY A 106 25.14 16.34 10.27
CA GLY A 106 25.34 15.26 9.31
C GLY A 106 24.78 13.91 9.76
N VAL A 107 23.92 13.88 10.78
CA VAL A 107 23.21 12.66 11.19
C VAL A 107 21.92 12.53 10.40
N ILE A 108 21.70 11.33 9.87
CA ILE A 108 20.48 10.95 9.16
C ILE A 108 19.72 9.94 10.01
N VAL A 109 18.44 10.21 10.25
CA VAL A 109 17.48 9.26 10.84
C VAL A 109 16.48 8.89 9.76
N PHE A 110 16.24 7.60 9.55
CA PHE A 110 15.36 7.11 8.49
C PHE A 110 14.63 5.84 8.90
N GLY A 111 13.53 5.52 8.24
CA GLY A 111 12.78 4.30 8.47
C GLY A 111 11.86 3.96 7.31
N SER A 112 11.08 2.89 7.46
CA SER A 112 10.23 2.38 6.39
C SER A 112 9.20 3.42 5.93
N ASN A 113 8.82 3.34 4.65
CA ASN A 113 7.66 4.03 4.10
C ASN A 113 6.35 3.30 4.41
N GLY A 114 6.29 2.46 5.44
CA GLY A 114 5.14 1.61 5.72
C GLY A 114 4.95 0.45 4.72
N ILE A 115 5.94 0.13 3.89
CA ILE A 115 5.97 -1.06 3.01
C ILE A 115 6.63 -2.23 3.76
N GLY A 116 6.14 -3.45 3.51
CA GLY A 116 6.83 -4.69 3.84
C GLY A 116 6.88 -4.98 5.34
N SER A 117 8.04 -5.47 5.81
CA SER A 117 8.28 -5.91 7.19
C SER A 117 8.26 -4.79 8.25
N GLY A 118 8.20 -3.52 7.84
CA GLY A 118 8.20 -2.40 8.77
C GLY A 118 9.51 -2.30 9.57
N GLY A 119 9.41 -2.01 10.87
CA GLY A 119 10.55 -1.99 11.78
C GLY A 119 10.90 -0.62 12.40
N PRO A 120 12.05 -0.53 13.09
CA PRO A 120 12.45 0.67 13.79
C PRO A 120 12.95 1.76 12.84
N LEU A 121 13.15 2.96 13.40
CA LEU A 121 14.02 3.95 12.79
C LEU A 121 15.48 3.56 12.96
N TRP A 122 16.27 3.90 11.95
CA TRP A 122 17.71 3.72 11.84
C TRP A 122 18.42 5.08 11.88
N LYS A 123 19.66 5.07 12.36
CA LYS A 123 20.57 6.22 12.44
C LYS A 123 21.86 5.90 11.71
N ILE A 124 22.34 6.87 10.93
CA ILE A 124 23.61 6.80 10.19
C ILE A 124 24.24 8.19 10.05
N SER A 125 25.55 8.23 9.78
CA SER A 125 26.25 9.45 9.35
C SER A 125 26.04 9.72 7.86
N GLN A 126 26.05 10.98 7.45
CA GLN A 126 26.05 11.41 6.05
C GLN A 126 27.24 10.87 5.23
N GLY A 127 28.31 10.41 5.91
CA GLY A 127 29.43 9.72 5.26
C GLY A 127 29.11 8.28 4.84
N GLY A 128 28.00 7.71 5.30
CA GLY A 128 27.67 6.30 5.17
C GLY A 128 28.25 5.46 6.31
N GLY A 129 28.14 4.13 6.18
CA GLY A 129 28.63 3.15 7.16
C GLY A 129 27.53 2.21 7.64
N ALA A 130 27.76 1.57 8.79
CA ALA A 130 26.77 0.68 9.40
C ALA A 130 25.63 1.49 10.03
N ALA A 131 24.39 1.23 9.59
CA ALA A 131 23.21 1.81 10.21
C ALA A 131 22.94 1.15 11.57
N THR A 132 22.47 1.93 12.54
CA THR A 132 22.13 1.45 13.89
C THR A 132 20.68 1.81 14.22
N ALA A 133 19.93 0.90 14.82
CA ALA A 133 18.56 1.21 15.25
C ALA A 133 18.58 2.32 16.32
N ILE A 134 17.69 3.31 16.21
CA ILE A 134 17.52 4.40 17.19
C ILE A 134 16.19 4.31 17.95
N THR A 135 15.27 3.46 17.49
CA THR A 135 14.03 3.11 18.20
C THR A 135 13.87 1.61 18.27
N GLU A 136 12.97 1.11 19.12
CA GLU A 136 12.59 -0.30 19.20
C GLU A 136 11.08 -0.44 18.99
N VAL A 137 10.64 -1.35 18.11
CA VAL A 137 9.21 -1.63 17.87
C VAL A 137 8.74 -2.69 18.86
N ASP A 138 7.74 -2.34 19.68
CA ASP A 138 7.17 -3.19 20.71
C ASP A 138 5.89 -3.88 20.23
N ALA A 139 6.05 -5.02 19.53
CA ALA A 139 4.92 -5.79 19.00
C ALA A 139 3.95 -6.27 20.09
N SER A 140 4.43 -6.46 21.33
CA SER A 140 3.58 -6.86 22.46
C SER A 140 2.54 -5.79 22.84
N ARG A 141 2.78 -4.54 22.43
CA ARG A 141 1.86 -3.41 22.58
C ARG A 141 1.09 -3.07 21.32
N GLY A 142 1.21 -3.88 20.27
CA GLY A 142 0.57 -3.63 19.00
C GLY A 142 1.26 -2.57 18.14
N GLU A 143 2.53 -2.24 18.40
CA GLU A 143 3.35 -1.44 17.47
C GLU A 143 3.73 -2.30 16.24
N SER A 144 3.73 -1.68 15.06
CA SER A 144 4.10 -2.36 13.80
C SER A 144 5.38 -1.81 13.20
N TYR A 145 5.51 -0.48 13.11
CA TYR A 145 6.69 0.17 12.54
C TYR A 145 6.78 1.63 12.96
N HIS A 146 8.00 2.18 12.84
CA HIS A 146 8.30 3.59 13.07
C HIS A 146 8.77 4.25 11.77
N SER A 147 8.30 5.47 11.51
CA SER A 147 8.55 6.16 10.23
C SER A 147 8.46 7.68 10.39
N LEU A 148 8.70 8.40 9.29
CA LEU A 148 8.48 9.84 9.14
C LEU A 148 9.18 10.69 10.20
N PRO A 149 10.50 10.50 10.41
CA PRO A 149 11.22 11.33 11.34
C PRO A 149 11.26 12.79 10.87
N SER A 150 11.25 13.73 11.80
CA SER A 150 11.47 15.16 11.54
C SER A 150 12.23 15.79 12.70
N PHE A 151 13.41 16.34 12.42
CA PHE A 151 14.27 16.93 13.44
C PHE A 151 13.70 18.23 14.00
N MET A 152 13.85 18.39 15.31
CA MET A 152 13.61 19.65 16.02
C MET A 152 14.81 20.60 15.86
N PRO A 153 14.68 21.89 16.25
CA PRO A 153 15.70 22.91 15.97
C PRO A 153 17.05 22.64 16.64
N ASP A 154 17.07 21.87 17.72
CA ASP A 154 18.28 21.53 18.47
C ASP A 154 19.15 20.46 17.80
N GLY A 155 18.66 19.83 16.73
CA GLY A 155 19.33 18.77 16.00
C GLY A 155 19.48 17.44 16.76
N LYS A 156 19.01 17.36 18.00
CA LYS A 156 19.17 16.20 18.89
C LYS A 156 17.86 15.45 19.11
N HIS A 157 16.76 16.18 19.14
CA HIS A 157 15.43 15.59 19.24
C HIS A 157 14.75 15.56 17.87
N PHE A 158 13.89 14.58 17.69
CA PHE A 158 13.06 14.45 16.50
C PHE A 158 11.66 13.99 16.89
N ILE A 159 10.67 14.34 16.10
CA ILE A 159 9.38 13.65 16.13
C ILE A 159 9.39 12.50 15.13
N TYR A 160 8.53 11.52 15.34
CA TYR A 160 8.32 10.42 14.40
C TYR A 160 6.94 9.80 14.59
N PHE A 161 6.50 9.06 13.58
CA PHE A 161 5.23 8.33 13.60
C PHE A 161 5.44 6.90 14.08
N ARG A 162 4.60 6.45 15.02
CA ARG A 162 4.44 5.05 15.41
C ARG A 162 3.15 4.52 14.81
N SER A 163 3.27 3.51 13.96
CA SER A 163 2.12 2.75 13.44
C SER A 163 1.79 1.61 14.37
N GLY A 164 0.50 1.34 14.57
CA GLY A 164 0.03 0.24 15.38
C GLY A 164 -1.49 0.25 15.57
N ALA A 165 -1.94 -0.36 16.66
CA ALA A 165 -3.32 -0.25 17.13
C ALA A 165 -3.70 1.22 17.46
N PRO A 166 -4.99 1.63 17.40
CA PRO A 166 -5.42 3.01 17.64
C PRO A 166 -4.94 3.65 18.96
N GLU A 167 -4.69 2.82 19.98
CA GLU A 167 -4.23 3.24 21.30
C GLU A 167 -2.75 3.66 21.30
N VAL A 168 -1.96 3.15 20.35
CA VAL A 168 -0.51 3.42 20.21
C VAL A 168 -0.19 4.23 18.95
N GLU A 169 -1.08 4.21 17.95
CA GLU A 169 -0.85 4.95 16.70
C GLU A 169 -0.83 6.46 16.94
N GLY A 170 0.21 7.12 16.42
CA GLY A 170 0.36 8.57 16.54
C GLY A 170 1.80 9.08 16.41
N VAL A 171 1.97 10.36 16.73
CA VAL A 171 3.26 11.06 16.70
C VAL A 171 3.87 11.09 18.09
N TYR A 172 5.16 10.76 18.16
CA TYR A 172 5.98 10.68 19.37
C TYR A 172 7.27 11.46 19.20
N ALA A 173 7.96 11.76 20.30
CA ALA A 173 9.30 12.32 20.28
C ALA A 173 10.36 11.26 20.56
N GLY A 174 11.51 11.40 19.91
CA GLY A 174 12.72 10.63 20.16
C GLY A 174 13.94 11.54 20.34
N SER A 175 15.02 10.96 20.88
CA SER A 175 16.30 11.63 21.09
C SER A 175 17.44 10.80 20.51
N LEU A 176 18.42 11.47 19.89
CA LEU A 176 19.64 10.84 19.40
C LEU A 176 20.52 10.24 20.51
N ASN A 177 20.32 10.72 21.74
CA ASN A 177 21.09 10.32 22.92
C ASN A 177 20.43 9.19 23.73
N ALA A 178 19.16 8.89 23.46
CA ALA A 178 18.45 7.79 24.10
C ALA A 178 18.75 6.47 23.37
N LYS A 179 18.79 5.37 24.12
CA LYS A 179 18.83 4.03 23.51
C LYS A 179 17.47 3.68 22.89
N PRO A 180 17.42 2.73 21.93
CA PRO A 180 16.18 2.31 21.27
C PRO A 180 14.99 2.04 22.20
N GLY A 181 15.18 1.26 23.26
CA GLY A 181 14.13 0.93 24.23
C GLY A 181 13.83 2.03 25.27
N GLU A 182 14.64 3.09 25.32
CA GLU A 182 14.54 4.20 26.27
C GLU A 182 13.84 5.44 25.65
N GLN A 183 13.41 5.37 24.39
CA GLN A 183 12.68 6.46 23.74
C GLN A 183 11.35 6.75 24.43
N SER A 184 10.96 8.04 24.49
CA SER A 184 9.72 8.46 25.17
C SER A 184 8.50 7.75 24.58
N ARG A 185 7.65 7.20 25.44
CA ARG A 185 6.36 6.58 25.08
C ARG A 185 5.17 7.53 25.29
N GLU A 186 5.43 8.80 25.55
CA GLU A 186 4.38 9.82 25.65
C GLU A 186 3.92 10.23 24.25
N ARG A 187 2.63 10.02 23.97
CA ARG A 187 2.04 10.33 22.66
C ARG A 187 1.76 11.83 22.58
N ILE A 188 2.38 12.50 21.61
CA ILE A 188 2.20 13.94 21.37
C ILE A 188 0.89 14.20 20.63
N LEU A 189 0.62 13.41 19.58
CA LEU A 189 -0.58 13.55 18.77
C LEU A 189 -1.14 12.16 18.45
N ALA A 190 -2.37 11.92 18.85
CA ALA A 190 -3.13 10.74 18.44
C ALA A 190 -3.63 10.91 17.00
N GLY A 191 -3.50 9.88 16.18
CA GLY A 191 -4.05 9.89 14.83
C GLY A 191 -3.29 8.99 13.88
N ARG A 192 -3.92 8.71 12.74
CA ARG A 192 -3.39 7.77 11.76
C ARG A 192 -2.23 8.31 10.93
N PHE A 193 -2.04 9.63 10.89
CA PHE A 193 -1.05 10.28 10.03
C PHE A 193 0.18 10.73 10.82
N GLY A 194 1.35 10.62 10.19
CA GLY A 194 2.57 11.26 10.70
C GLY A 194 2.52 12.78 10.61
N ALA A 195 3.53 13.44 11.19
CA ALA A 195 3.64 14.90 11.19
C ALA A 195 5.05 15.37 10.81
N SER A 196 5.14 16.59 10.29
CA SER A 196 6.40 17.29 10.04
C SER A 196 6.53 18.49 10.97
N TYR A 197 7.71 18.66 11.59
CA TYR A 197 8.02 19.84 12.38
C TYR A 197 8.68 20.91 11.51
N VAL A 198 8.10 22.10 11.45
CA VAL A 198 8.72 23.27 10.81
C VAL A 198 8.46 24.53 11.61
N ASN A 199 9.54 25.22 11.98
CA ASN A 199 9.54 26.54 12.63
C ASN A 199 8.51 26.73 13.76
N GLY A 200 8.45 25.78 14.70
CA GLY A 200 7.56 25.85 15.87
C GLY A 200 6.14 25.35 15.63
N TYR A 201 5.88 24.67 14.51
CA TYR A 201 4.58 24.08 14.20
C TYR A 201 4.72 22.60 13.84
N LEU A 202 3.74 21.80 14.23
CA LEU A 202 3.50 20.48 13.63
C LEU A 202 2.50 20.62 12.49
N PHE A 203 2.89 20.10 11.33
CA PHE A 203 2.03 19.94 10.16
C PHE A 203 1.58 18.49 10.08
N PHE A 204 0.27 18.27 10.04
CA PHE A 204 -0.30 16.92 10.01
C PHE A 204 -1.62 16.91 9.25
N MET A 205 -2.01 15.72 8.77
CA MET A 205 -3.29 15.52 8.11
C MET A 205 -4.39 15.24 9.13
N ARG A 206 -5.53 15.91 9.01
CA ARG A 206 -6.79 15.50 9.61
C ARG A 206 -7.77 15.26 8.46
N GLU A 207 -8.13 14.00 8.25
CA GLU A 207 -8.84 13.55 7.04
C GLU A 207 -8.05 13.96 5.78
N ASN A 208 -8.63 14.82 4.93
CA ASN A 208 -8.01 15.37 3.73
C ASN A 208 -7.63 16.85 3.89
N THR A 209 -7.55 17.35 5.12
CA THR A 209 -7.11 18.72 5.42
C THR A 209 -5.73 18.70 6.05
N LEU A 210 -4.80 19.44 5.46
CA LEU A 210 -3.51 19.74 6.07
C LEU A 210 -3.73 20.78 7.17
N MET A 211 -3.35 20.42 8.39
CA MET A 211 -3.43 21.27 9.58
C MET A 211 -2.03 21.73 9.97
N ALA A 212 -1.95 22.91 10.58
CA ALA A 212 -0.78 23.38 11.32
C ALA A 212 -1.17 23.66 12.76
N GLN A 213 -0.39 23.17 13.72
CA GLN A 213 -0.60 23.44 15.14
C GLN A 213 0.70 23.91 15.80
N PRO A 214 0.68 25.01 16.57
CA PRO A 214 1.84 25.45 17.32
C PRO A 214 2.38 24.32 18.24
N PHE A 215 3.70 24.19 18.29
CA PHE A 215 4.39 23.15 19.04
C PHE A 215 5.61 23.69 19.78
N ASP A 216 5.62 23.48 21.08
CA ASP A 216 6.70 23.81 21.98
C ASP A 216 7.72 22.66 21.99
N ALA A 217 8.75 22.78 21.15
CA ALA A 217 9.79 21.75 21.01
C ALA A 217 10.63 21.56 22.29
N GLY A 218 10.69 22.55 23.19
CA GLY A 218 11.42 22.42 24.46
C GLY A 218 10.65 21.63 25.50
N ARG A 219 9.31 21.68 25.46
CA ARG A 219 8.42 20.92 26.37
C ARG A 219 7.76 19.70 25.72
N LEU A 220 7.96 19.51 24.42
CA LEU A 220 7.34 18.44 23.62
C LEU A 220 5.80 18.46 23.65
N GLN A 221 5.21 19.67 23.61
CA GLN A 221 3.77 19.86 23.79
C GLN A 221 3.14 20.66 22.66
N LEU A 222 1.95 20.23 22.22
CA LEU A 222 1.07 21.02 21.37
C LEU A 222 0.56 22.25 22.13
N ARG A 223 0.35 23.34 21.39
CA ARG A 223 -0.17 24.62 21.90
C ARG A 223 -1.28 25.07 20.98
N ALA A 224 -2.31 25.71 21.56
CA ALA A 224 -3.49 26.22 20.85
C ALA A 224 -4.23 25.15 20.01
N GLU A 225 -5.31 25.56 19.36
CA GLU A 225 -6.07 24.71 18.43
C GLU A 225 -5.38 24.64 17.06
N PRO A 226 -5.51 23.52 16.32
CA PRO A 226 -4.94 23.39 14.98
C PRO A 226 -5.69 24.25 13.96
N VAL A 227 -4.94 24.88 13.05
CA VAL A 227 -5.46 25.75 11.98
C VAL A 227 -5.39 25.02 10.63
N PRO A 228 -6.47 25.02 9.81
CA PRO A 228 -6.44 24.41 8.49
C PRO A 228 -5.60 25.26 7.52
N MET A 229 -4.66 24.62 6.84
CA MET A 229 -3.75 25.25 5.87
C MET A 229 -4.14 24.99 4.42
N ALA A 230 -4.58 23.77 4.12
CA ALA A 230 -5.06 23.39 2.79
C ALA A 230 -6.09 22.26 2.91
N GLY A 231 -7.22 22.41 2.24
CA GLY A 231 -8.23 21.35 2.11
C GLY A 231 -7.93 20.44 0.92
N ARG A 232 -8.54 19.25 0.91
CA ARG A 232 -8.45 18.28 -0.18
C ARG A 232 -7.01 17.90 -0.54
N VAL A 233 -6.12 17.79 0.43
CA VAL A 233 -4.75 17.31 0.20
C VAL A 233 -4.79 15.79 0.01
N ALA A 234 -4.07 15.30 -1.00
CA ALA A 234 -3.92 13.88 -1.29
C ALA A 234 -3.20 13.19 -0.13
N THR A 235 -3.55 11.93 0.11
CA THR A 235 -2.87 11.10 1.09
C THR A 235 -2.30 9.87 0.41
N THR A 236 -1.31 9.27 1.04
CA THR A 236 -0.68 8.03 0.59
C THR A 236 -1.27 6.84 1.35
N TRP A 237 -0.96 5.64 0.90
CA TRP A 237 -1.43 4.39 1.47
C TRP A 237 -0.74 3.98 2.79
N TYR A 238 0.38 4.62 3.15
CA TYR A 238 1.09 4.46 4.43
C TYR A 238 0.88 5.66 5.37
N ASN A 239 -0.27 6.32 5.23
CA ASN A 239 -0.73 7.39 6.10
C ASN A 239 0.21 8.61 6.18
N THR A 240 0.63 9.13 5.02
CA THR A 240 1.15 10.49 4.90
C THR A 240 0.22 11.36 4.07
N GLY A 241 0.29 12.67 4.25
CA GLY A 241 -0.21 13.61 3.26
C GLY A 241 0.85 13.86 2.18
N VAL A 242 0.43 14.08 0.95
CA VAL A 242 1.32 14.45 -0.17
C VAL A 242 1.59 15.95 -0.08
N PHE A 243 2.41 16.34 0.90
CA PHE A 243 2.82 17.72 1.15
C PHE A 243 4.28 17.80 1.63
N SER A 244 4.85 19.00 1.52
CA SER A 244 6.15 19.35 2.07
C SER A 244 6.15 20.79 2.54
N VAL A 245 6.78 21.07 3.68
CA VAL A 245 6.90 22.41 4.24
C VAL A 245 8.36 22.75 4.39
N SER A 246 8.76 23.90 3.86
CA SER A 246 10.11 24.42 3.95
C SER A 246 10.27 25.38 5.14
N PRO A 247 11.39 25.35 5.88
CA PRO A 247 11.73 26.36 6.89
C PRO A 247 11.75 27.79 6.34
N SER A 248 11.94 27.98 5.03
CA SER A 248 11.84 29.28 4.36
C SER A 248 10.43 29.89 4.34
N GLY A 249 9.38 29.10 4.62
CA GLY A 249 7.99 29.53 4.55
C GLY A 249 7.24 29.13 3.28
N ALA A 250 7.81 28.26 2.43
CA ALA A 250 7.10 27.62 1.33
C ALA A 250 6.37 26.35 1.77
N LEU A 251 5.18 26.10 1.22
CA LEU A 251 4.37 24.88 1.40
C LEU A 251 4.05 24.34 0.01
N ALA A 252 4.39 23.08 -0.26
CA ALA A 252 3.98 22.37 -1.47
C ALA A 252 2.99 21.27 -1.08
N TYR A 253 1.92 21.10 -1.83
CA TYR A 253 1.00 19.98 -1.65
C TYR A 253 0.37 19.58 -2.97
N ARG A 254 -0.07 18.32 -3.04
CA ARG A 254 -0.92 17.85 -4.12
C ARG A 254 -2.35 17.74 -3.64
N ALA A 255 -3.28 18.29 -4.41
CA ALA A 255 -4.70 18.06 -4.17
C ALA A 255 -5.06 16.60 -4.48
N THR A 256 -5.94 16.00 -3.69
CA THR A 256 -6.56 14.73 -4.01
C THR A 256 -7.38 14.91 -5.28
N ALA A 257 -7.24 13.97 -6.21
CA ALA A 257 -8.30 13.75 -7.17
C ALA A 257 -9.61 13.54 -6.40
N GLN A 258 -10.71 14.07 -6.93
CA GLN A 258 -12.03 13.80 -6.37
C GLN A 258 -12.17 12.27 -6.22
N SER A 259 -12.59 11.78 -5.05
CA SER A 259 -12.71 10.34 -4.83
C SER A 259 -13.60 9.75 -5.93
N GLY A 260 -13.05 8.78 -6.67
CA GLY A 260 -13.73 8.14 -7.79
C GLY A 260 -15.11 7.64 -7.36
N SER A 261 -16.16 8.05 -8.07
CA SER A 261 -17.31 7.18 -8.18
C SER A 261 -16.92 6.06 -9.14
N PHE A 262 -17.10 4.82 -8.71
CA PHE A 262 -16.87 3.64 -9.50
C PHE A 262 -18.22 3.05 -9.87
N GLN A 263 -18.32 2.53 -11.09
CA GLN A 263 -19.49 1.77 -11.51
C GLN A 263 -19.04 0.39 -11.95
N LEU A 264 -19.73 -0.63 -11.44
CA LEU A 264 -19.49 -2.00 -11.86
C LEU A 264 -19.83 -2.12 -13.34
N THR A 265 -18.86 -2.58 -14.12
CA THR A 265 -18.91 -2.61 -15.57
C THR A 265 -18.47 -3.97 -16.06
N TRP A 266 -19.31 -4.62 -16.87
CA TRP A 266 -18.97 -5.83 -17.59
C TRP A 266 -18.22 -5.49 -18.87
N LEU A 267 -17.10 -6.17 -19.07
CA LEU A 267 -16.31 -6.13 -20.29
C LEU A 267 -16.26 -7.54 -20.89
N ASP A 268 -16.20 -7.63 -22.21
CA ASP A 268 -15.84 -8.88 -22.87
C ASP A 268 -14.33 -9.13 -22.79
N ARG A 269 -13.92 -10.27 -23.33
CA ARG A 269 -12.53 -10.71 -23.34
C ARG A 269 -11.58 -9.83 -24.17
N GLN A 270 -12.13 -8.96 -25.02
CA GLN A 270 -11.37 -7.96 -25.79
C GLN A 270 -11.38 -6.58 -25.10
N GLY A 271 -11.99 -6.47 -23.91
CA GLY A 271 -12.06 -5.22 -23.15
C GLY A 271 -13.19 -4.28 -23.59
N LYS A 272 -14.09 -4.73 -24.46
CA LYS A 272 -15.24 -3.92 -24.87
C LYS A 272 -16.27 -3.92 -23.76
N THR A 273 -16.75 -2.74 -23.39
CA THR A 273 -17.87 -2.60 -22.45
C THR A 273 -19.13 -3.27 -22.98
N LEU A 274 -19.67 -4.21 -22.21
CA LEU A 274 -20.93 -4.90 -22.48
C LEU A 274 -22.11 -4.15 -21.87
N ASN A 275 -22.07 -3.94 -20.55
CA ASN A 275 -23.08 -3.20 -19.80
C ASN A 275 -22.55 -2.79 -18.41
N THR A 276 -23.29 -1.94 -17.71
CA THR A 276 -23.02 -1.57 -16.31
C THR A 276 -24.01 -2.25 -15.37
N VAL A 277 -23.66 -2.33 -14.08
CA VAL A 277 -24.46 -2.91 -13.00
C VAL A 277 -24.60 -1.88 -11.87
N GLY A 278 -25.84 -1.56 -11.50
CA GLY A 278 -26.12 -0.59 -10.44
C GLY A 278 -25.75 0.86 -10.80
N GLN A 279 -25.87 1.75 -9.83
CA GLN A 279 -25.48 3.16 -9.96
C GLN A 279 -24.01 3.35 -9.55
N PRO A 280 -23.33 4.41 -10.03
CA PRO A 280 -22.00 4.76 -9.52
C PRO A 280 -21.99 4.91 -7.99
N SER A 281 -20.97 4.38 -7.33
CA SER A 281 -20.80 4.44 -5.87
C SER A 281 -19.33 4.49 -5.46
N SER A 282 -19.05 4.60 -4.16
CA SER A 282 -17.70 4.53 -3.59
C SER A 282 -17.21 3.09 -3.38
N ASP A 283 -17.82 2.12 -4.08
CA ASP A 283 -17.51 0.71 -3.88
C ASP A 283 -16.06 0.39 -4.27
N GLN A 284 -15.41 -0.39 -3.43
CA GLN A 284 -14.07 -0.91 -3.66
C GLN A 284 -14.08 -2.43 -3.62
N GLY A 285 -13.23 -3.04 -4.44
CA GLY A 285 -13.16 -4.48 -4.58
C GLY A 285 -14.41 -5.08 -5.22
N ILE A 286 -14.22 -6.13 -6.00
CA ILE A 286 -15.32 -6.94 -6.54
C ILE A 286 -14.86 -8.38 -6.64
N TRP A 287 -15.62 -9.29 -6.04
CA TRP A 287 -15.39 -10.73 -6.14
C TRP A 287 -16.68 -11.43 -6.53
N LEU A 288 -16.62 -12.19 -7.62
CA LEU A 288 -17.77 -12.90 -8.17
C LEU A 288 -18.06 -14.16 -7.34
N SER A 289 -19.35 -14.47 -7.17
CA SER A 289 -19.77 -15.77 -6.71
C SER A 289 -19.39 -16.86 -7.71
N PRO A 290 -19.24 -18.13 -7.30
CA PRO A 290 -18.82 -19.22 -8.19
C PRO A 290 -19.70 -19.40 -9.43
N ASP A 291 -20.98 -19.05 -9.34
CA ASP A 291 -21.96 -19.09 -10.44
C ASP A 291 -21.97 -17.80 -11.29
N GLY A 292 -21.21 -16.77 -10.89
CA GLY A 292 -21.13 -15.48 -11.58
C GLY A 292 -22.40 -14.63 -11.53
N THR A 293 -23.39 -14.99 -10.70
CA THR A 293 -24.69 -14.27 -10.62
C THR A 293 -24.68 -13.14 -9.60
N ARG A 294 -23.79 -13.22 -8.61
CA ARG A 294 -23.64 -12.26 -7.52
C ARG A 294 -22.20 -11.78 -7.43
N GLY A 295 -22.04 -10.56 -6.92
CA GLY A 295 -20.76 -10.02 -6.51
C GLY A 295 -20.77 -9.72 -5.01
N VAL A 296 -19.60 -9.68 -4.39
CA VAL A 296 -19.40 -9.01 -3.10
C VAL A 296 -18.51 -7.80 -3.33
N VAL A 297 -18.93 -6.67 -2.79
CA VAL A 297 -18.28 -5.37 -2.88
C VAL A 297 -18.11 -4.80 -1.48
N ARG A 298 -17.15 -3.90 -1.30
CA ARG A 298 -16.99 -3.15 -0.07
C ARG A 298 -17.54 -1.75 -0.25
N GLU A 299 -18.57 -1.42 0.51
CA GLU A 299 -19.09 -0.05 0.61
C GLU A 299 -18.19 0.73 1.55
N THR A 300 -17.34 1.59 0.99
CA THR A 300 -16.51 2.50 1.78
C THR A 300 -17.33 3.73 2.18
N ARG A 301 -17.38 4.01 3.49
CA ARG A 301 -18.00 5.21 4.04
C ARG A 301 -16.93 6.20 4.46
N GLY A 302 -16.93 7.38 3.83
CA GLY A 302 -15.92 8.41 4.01
C GLY A 302 -14.89 8.46 2.87
N GLU A 303 -14.13 9.54 2.81
CA GLU A 303 -13.08 9.74 1.80
C GLU A 303 -11.85 8.87 2.16
N SER A 304 -11.86 7.60 1.77
CA SER A 304 -10.65 6.79 1.77
C SER A 304 -9.79 7.23 0.58
N THR A 305 -8.74 7.99 0.85
CA THR A 305 -7.77 8.43 -0.16
C THR A 305 -6.48 7.61 -0.15
N GLY A 306 -6.50 6.39 0.39
CA GLY A 306 -5.35 5.48 0.44
C GLY A 306 -5.66 4.12 -0.19
N ASP A 307 -4.65 3.55 -0.86
CA ASP A 307 -4.72 2.32 -1.64
C ASP A 307 -5.22 1.10 -0.84
N ILE A 308 -5.92 0.22 -1.55
CA ILE A 308 -6.85 -0.80 -1.07
C ILE A 308 -6.12 -1.96 -0.37
N TRP A 309 -4.81 -2.11 -0.58
CA TRP A 309 -4.06 -3.34 -0.32
C TRP A 309 -3.67 -3.61 1.14
N THR A 310 -3.69 -2.62 2.04
CA THR A 310 -3.11 -2.74 3.40
C THR A 310 -4.09 -3.10 4.51
N GLY A 311 -5.37 -3.36 4.19
CA GLY A 311 -6.39 -3.78 5.16
C GLY A 311 -6.78 -2.73 6.21
N ARG A 312 -6.42 -1.47 5.99
CA ARG A 312 -6.74 -0.33 6.88
C ARG A 312 -7.94 0.49 6.42
N SER A 313 -8.52 0.17 5.26
CA SER A 313 -9.78 0.76 4.83
C SER A 313 -10.92 0.29 5.74
N THR A 314 -11.79 1.20 6.15
CA THR A 314 -13.04 0.90 6.87
C THR A 314 -14.20 0.87 5.89
N GLY A 315 -15.15 -0.03 6.09
CA GLY A 315 -16.24 -0.23 5.15
C GLY A 315 -16.97 -1.54 5.41
N ASP A 316 -18.22 -1.57 4.95
CA ASP A 316 -19.09 -2.72 5.10
C ASP A 316 -19.07 -3.58 3.83
N LEU A 317 -19.17 -4.89 3.99
CA LEU A 317 -19.35 -5.78 2.84
C LEU A 317 -20.82 -5.78 2.44
N CYS A 318 -21.07 -5.71 1.13
CA CYS A 318 -22.39 -5.82 0.53
C CYS A 318 -22.34 -6.87 -0.58
N THR A 319 -23.35 -7.73 -0.64
CA THR A 319 -23.59 -8.56 -1.82
C THR A 319 -24.44 -7.80 -2.82
N ILE A 320 -24.20 -8.01 -4.10
CA ILE A 320 -24.95 -7.41 -5.20
C ILE A 320 -25.40 -8.49 -6.19
N ASP A 321 -26.69 -8.49 -6.52
CA ASP A 321 -27.25 -9.24 -7.64
C ASP A 321 -26.83 -8.56 -8.94
N LEU A 322 -26.11 -9.27 -9.80
CA LEU A 322 -25.49 -8.65 -10.99
C LEU A 322 -26.46 -8.51 -12.17
N ALA A 323 -27.62 -9.16 -12.12
CA ALA A 323 -28.67 -9.02 -13.13
C ALA A 323 -29.54 -7.79 -12.87
N ARG A 324 -29.81 -7.49 -11.59
CA ARG A 324 -30.74 -6.40 -11.17
C ARG A 324 -30.06 -5.23 -10.49
N GLY A 325 -28.77 -5.34 -10.14
CA GLY A 325 -28.04 -4.36 -9.36
C GLY A 325 -28.53 -4.22 -7.91
N ARG A 326 -29.31 -5.19 -7.40
CA ARG A 326 -29.88 -5.13 -6.05
C ARG A 326 -28.80 -5.46 -5.01
N ARG A 327 -28.61 -4.56 -4.05
CA ARG A 327 -27.64 -4.70 -2.96
C ARG A 327 -28.27 -5.26 -1.69
N THR A 328 -27.53 -6.09 -0.97
CA THR A 328 -27.84 -6.58 0.38
C THR A 328 -26.62 -6.38 1.25
N ARG A 329 -26.77 -5.67 2.36
CA ARG A 329 -25.67 -5.45 3.31
C ARG A 329 -25.37 -6.74 4.08
N LEU A 330 -24.09 -7.10 4.15
CA LEU A 330 -23.59 -8.34 4.76
C LEU A 330 -23.07 -8.08 6.18
N THR A 331 -22.26 -7.04 6.35
CA THR A 331 -21.67 -6.64 7.63
C THR A 331 -22.17 -5.27 8.05
N PHE A 332 -22.18 -5.04 9.37
CA PHE A 332 -22.72 -3.80 9.98
C PHE A 332 -21.69 -3.10 10.88
N ARG A 333 -20.45 -3.59 10.86
CA ARG A 333 -19.35 -3.08 11.67
C ARG A 333 -18.38 -2.40 10.71
N LEU A 334 -18.20 -1.09 10.90
CA LEU A 334 -17.19 -0.28 10.21
C LEU A 334 -15.78 -0.63 10.72
N SER A 335 -15.42 -1.90 10.77
CA SER A 335 -14.11 -2.34 11.21
C SER A 335 -13.06 -2.13 10.11
N ALA A 336 -11.84 -1.81 10.52
CA ALA A 336 -10.68 -2.00 9.67
C ALA A 336 -10.68 -3.46 9.20
N GLY A 337 -10.53 -3.68 7.91
CA GLY A 337 -10.60 -5.01 7.33
C GLY A 337 -9.86 -5.06 6.02
N SER A 338 -9.35 -6.25 5.70
CA SER A 338 -8.85 -6.48 4.34
C SER A 338 -9.99 -6.24 3.36
N PHE A 339 -9.62 -5.68 2.22
CA PHE A 339 -10.54 -5.50 1.11
C PHE A 339 -11.01 -6.85 0.59
N GLN A 340 -10.16 -7.89 0.61
CA GLN A 340 -10.50 -9.18 0.03
C GLN A 340 -11.57 -9.94 0.79
N SER A 341 -12.51 -10.46 0.01
CA SER A 341 -13.49 -11.42 0.47
C SER A 341 -13.55 -12.57 -0.53
N VAL A 342 -13.82 -13.76 -0.01
CA VAL A 342 -13.75 -14.99 -0.77
C VAL A 342 -15.04 -15.77 -0.58
N TRP A 343 -15.69 -16.12 -1.67
CA TRP A 343 -16.87 -16.97 -1.65
C TRP A 343 -16.49 -18.42 -1.33
N SER A 344 -17.34 -19.09 -0.55
CA SER A 344 -17.29 -20.55 -0.47
C SER A 344 -17.61 -21.17 -1.83
N PRO A 345 -17.14 -22.40 -2.12
CA PRO A 345 -17.33 -23.03 -3.44
C PRO A 345 -18.79 -23.22 -3.85
N ASP A 346 -19.68 -23.37 -2.87
CA ASP A 346 -21.13 -23.47 -3.04
C ASP A 346 -21.85 -22.11 -3.10
N GLY A 347 -21.11 -21.00 -2.93
CA GLY A 347 -21.65 -19.63 -2.92
C GLY A 347 -22.53 -19.31 -1.70
N SER A 348 -22.61 -20.18 -0.70
CA SER A 348 -23.50 -20.00 0.46
C SER A 348 -22.89 -19.09 1.53
N ARG A 349 -21.56 -18.93 1.55
CA ARG A 349 -20.80 -18.23 2.60
C ARG A 349 -19.70 -17.37 2.01
N ILE A 350 -19.24 -16.40 2.79
CA ILE A 350 -18.17 -15.47 2.44
C ILE A 350 -17.19 -15.43 3.60
N ALA A 351 -15.90 -15.62 3.32
CA ALA A 351 -14.81 -15.39 4.25
C ALA A 351 -14.19 -14.01 4.02
N PHE A 352 -13.84 -13.30 5.09
CA PHE A 352 -13.26 -11.96 5.04
C PHE A 352 -12.43 -11.69 6.30
N ALA A 353 -11.56 -10.68 6.26
CA ALA A 353 -10.82 -10.23 7.44
C ALA A 353 -11.39 -8.93 8.02
N ALA A 354 -11.50 -8.87 9.34
CA ALA A 354 -11.99 -7.72 10.10
C ALA A 354 -11.32 -7.69 11.48
N GLY A 355 -11.70 -6.75 12.34
CA GLY A 355 -11.12 -6.58 13.67
C GLY A 355 -10.13 -5.42 13.73
N ASN A 356 -9.17 -5.50 14.66
CA ASN A 356 -8.16 -4.45 14.79
C ASN A 356 -7.09 -4.67 13.72
N LEU A 357 -6.96 -3.75 12.76
CA LEU A 357 -6.06 -3.93 11.60
C LEU A 357 -6.30 -5.25 10.83
N ALA A 358 -7.54 -5.71 10.73
CA ALA A 358 -7.87 -6.98 10.06
C ALA A 358 -7.19 -8.23 10.67
N ASP A 359 -7.01 -8.24 12.00
CA ASP A 359 -6.36 -9.33 12.76
C ASP A 359 -7.20 -10.60 12.95
N THR A 360 -8.42 -10.62 12.41
CA THR A 360 -9.33 -11.75 12.58
C THR A 360 -9.97 -12.14 11.25
N LEU A 361 -9.89 -13.41 10.89
CA LEU A 361 -10.64 -14.01 9.78
C LEU A 361 -12.03 -14.44 10.27
N TYR A 362 -13.05 -14.02 9.54
CA TYR A 362 -14.46 -14.34 9.78
C TYR A 362 -15.08 -15.05 8.58
N GLU A 363 -16.16 -15.76 8.86
CA GLU A 363 -17.07 -16.38 7.89
C GLU A 363 -18.51 -15.90 8.18
N LYS A 364 -19.28 -15.60 7.12
CA LYS A 364 -20.71 -15.28 7.23
C LYS A 364 -21.51 -15.83 6.06
N ALA A 365 -22.80 -16.14 6.29
CA ALA A 365 -23.70 -16.53 5.22
C ALA A 365 -23.87 -15.41 4.18
N SER A 366 -23.79 -15.74 2.89
CA SER A 366 -23.83 -14.75 1.80
C SER A 366 -25.20 -14.06 1.65
N SER A 367 -26.24 -14.59 2.30
CA SER A 367 -27.55 -13.96 2.44
C SER A 367 -27.56 -12.80 3.45
N GLY A 368 -26.51 -12.66 4.28
CA GLY A 368 -26.46 -11.73 5.41
C GLY A 368 -27.09 -12.26 6.70
N ALA A 369 -27.66 -13.47 6.69
CA ALA A 369 -28.29 -14.08 7.86
C ALA A 369 -27.25 -14.58 8.88
N GLY A 370 -27.62 -14.55 10.16
CA GLY A 370 -26.80 -15.03 11.27
C GLY A 370 -25.64 -14.10 11.65
N ASP A 371 -24.93 -14.50 12.70
CA ASP A 371 -23.75 -13.78 13.20
C ASP A 371 -22.48 -14.15 12.43
N GLU A 372 -21.48 -13.28 12.53
CA GLU A 372 -20.13 -13.51 12.01
C GLU A 372 -19.45 -14.62 12.84
N LYS A 373 -18.99 -15.67 12.18
CA LYS A 373 -18.28 -16.78 12.82
C LYS A 373 -16.77 -16.54 12.71
N GLU A 374 -16.10 -16.48 13.85
CA GLU A 374 -14.64 -16.39 13.90
C GLU A 374 -14.01 -17.69 13.39
N LEU A 375 -13.06 -17.57 12.46
CA LEU A 375 -12.27 -18.67 11.92
C LEU A 375 -10.88 -18.72 12.54
N LEU A 376 -10.22 -17.57 12.66
CA LEU A 376 -8.87 -17.43 13.18
C LEU A 376 -8.68 -16.00 13.69
N LYS A 377 -8.10 -15.85 14.87
CA LYS A 377 -7.73 -14.55 15.45
C LYS A 377 -6.26 -14.57 15.88
N GLU A 378 -5.47 -13.68 15.31
CA GLU A 378 -4.06 -13.52 15.66
C GLU A 378 -3.74 -12.03 15.83
N PRO A 379 -3.84 -11.48 17.07
CA PRO A 379 -3.68 -10.06 17.32
C PRO A 379 -2.39 -9.48 16.71
N GLY A 380 -2.54 -8.39 15.96
CA GLY A 380 -1.43 -7.69 15.31
C GLY A 380 -0.95 -8.30 13.99
N ARG A 381 -1.53 -9.41 13.50
CA ARG A 381 -1.24 -9.98 12.17
C ARG A 381 -2.33 -9.58 11.18
N ILE A 382 -1.98 -8.87 10.11
CA ILE A 382 -2.97 -8.40 9.13
C ILE A 382 -3.31 -9.54 8.17
N HIS A 383 -4.50 -10.12 8.28
CA HIS A 383 -4.93 -11.24 7.44
C HIS A 383 -5.61 -10.79 6.15
N VAL A 384 -5.32 -11.47 5.04
CA VAL A 384 -5.98 -11.24 3.75
C VAL A 384 -6.37 -12.57 3.09
N PRO A 385 -7.67 -12.95 3.09
CA PRO A 385 -8.10 -14.20 2.48
C PRO A 385 -8.12 -14.10 0.97
N THR A 386 -7.65 -15.15 0.28
CA THR A 386 -7.44 -15.13 -1.18
C THR A 386 -8.18 -16.23 -1.94
N SER A 387 -8.39 -17.40 -1.33
CA SER A 387 -9.05 -18.54 -2.00
C SER A 387 -9.61 -19.56 -1.03
N TRP A 388 -10.84 -20.01 -1.29
CA TRP A 388 -11.42 -21.17 -0.63
C TRP A 388 -11.11 -22.40 -1.48
N SER A 389 -10.76 -23.53 -0.87
CA SER A 389 -10.58 -24.78 -1.60
C SER A 389 -11.91 -25.26 -2.19
N GLY A 390 -11.88 -25.87 -3.39
CA GLY A 390 -13.08 -26.37 -4.05
C GLY A 390 -13.84 -27.44 -3.26
N ASP A 391 -13.14 -28.16 -2.37
CA ASP A 391 -13.71 -29.15 -1.44
C ASP A 391 -14.21 -28.54 -0.11
N GLY A 392 -14.07 -27.23 0.07
CA GLY A 392 -14.53 -26.50 1.25
C GLY A 392 -13.70 -26.71 2.52
N ARG A 393 -12.60 -27.48 2.48
CA ARG A 393 -11.79 -27.84 3.66
C ARG A 393 -10.74 -26.82 4.08
N PHE A 394 -10.31 -25.94 3.18
CA PHE A 394 -9.18 -25.03 3.40
C PHE A 394 -9.47 -23.62 2.92
N LEU A 395 -8.84 -22.65 3.58
CA LEU A 395 -8.80 -21.25 3.17
C LEU A 395 -7.34 -20.82 3.00
N LEU A 396 -6.95 -20.36 1.81
CA LEU A 396 -5.71 -19.64 1.59
C LEU A 396 -5.88 -18.18 2.00
N TYR A 397 -4.86 -17.67 2.66
CA TYR A 397 -4.73 -16.27 3.02
C TYR A 397 -3.25 -15.89 3.03
N TYR A 398 -2.96 -14.61 3.11
CA TYR A 398 -1.61 -14.15 3.43
C TYR A 398 -1.63 -13.21 4.63
N ILE A 399 -0.49 -13.11 5.31
CA ILE A 399 -0.28 -12.14 6.38
C ILE A 399 0.52 -10.98 5.79
N ALA A 400 0.00 -9.76 5.87
CA ALA A 400 0.50 -8.58 5.15
C ALA A 400 1.52 -7.72 5.95
N ASN A 401 2.06 -8.25 7.04
CA ASN A 401 3.00 -7.55 7.91
C ASN A 401 3.98 -8.50 8.62
N MET A 402 4.46 -9.54 7.94
CA MET A 402 5.42 -10.48 8.50
C MET A 402 6.79 -9.81 8.70
N PRO A 403 7.43 -9.91 9.89
CA PRO A 403 8.64 -9.14 10.19
C PRO A 403 9.87 -9.43 9.33
N LYS A 404 9.95 -10.59 8.66
CA LYS A 404 11.11 -10.96 7.83
C LYS A 404 10.88 -10.64 6.35
N THR A 405 9.72 -11.05 5.84
CA THR A 405 9.37 -11.14 4.42
C THR A 405 8.23 -10.19 4.04
N GLY A 406 7.61 -9.48 4.98
CA GLY A 406 6.46 -8.61 4.72
C GLY A 406 5.16 -9.35 4.42
N TYR A 407 5.14 -10.23 3.43
CA TYR A 407 3.98 -11.02 3.00
C TYR A 407 4.32 -12.51 2.96
N ASP A 408 3.54 -13.32 3.67
CA ASP A 408 3.67 -14.79 3.64
C ASP A 408 2.33 -15.44 3.35
N VAL A 409 2.32 -16.52 2.57
CA VAL A 409 1.11 -17.29 2.25
C VAL A 409 0.92 -18.42 3.26
N TRP A 410 -0.27 -18.44 3.84
CA TRP A 410 -0.72 -19.42 4.82
C TRP A 410 -1.98 -20.14 4.34
N LEU A 411 -2.21 -21.31 4.91
CA LEU A 411 -3.39 -22.13 4.71
C LEU A 411 -4.03 -22.41 6.06
N LEU A 412 -5.32 -22.13 6.16
CA LEU A 412 -6.16 -22.42 7.33
C LEU A 412 -7.06 -23.63 7.05
N PRO A 413 -6.87 -24.76 7.75
CA PRO A 413 -7.85 -25.84 7.78
C PRO A 413 -9.16 -25.36 8.44
N LEU A 414 -10.30 -25.67 7.84
CA LEU A 414 -11.62 -25.27 8.34
C LEU A 414 -12.30 -26.37 9.18
N GLN A 415 -11.67 -27.54 9.23
CA GLN A 415 -12.09 -28.72 10.00
C GLN A 415 -10.97 -29.14 10.96
N GLY A 416 -11.28 -30.00 11.93
CA GLY A 416 -10.30 -30.46 12.92
C GLY A 416 -9.87 -29.37 13.90
N ASP A 417 -8.58 -29.33 14.23
CA ASP A 417 -7.98 -28.37 15.16
C ASP A 417 -7.81 -26.94 14.58
N ARG A 418 -8.04 -26.77 13.26
CA ARG A 418 -7.91 -25.51 12.52
C ARG A 418 -6.57 -24.82 12.69
N LYS A 419 -5.48 -25.57 12.87
CA LYS A 419 -4.15 -24.99 13.02
C LYS A 419 -3.63 -24.44 11.67
N PRO A 420 -3.25 -23.15 11.59
CA PRO A 420 -2.69 -22.58 10.36
C PRO A 420 -1.36 -23.24 9.96
N VAL A 421 -1.16 -23.38 8.64
CA VAL A 421 0.04 -23.97 8.03
C VAL A 421 0.70 -22.92 7.13
N LEU A 422 1.96 -22.60 7.40
CA LEU A 422 2.78 -21.76 6.51
C LEU A 422 3.07 -22.55 5.22
N LEU A 423 2.74 -21.98 4.05
CA LEU A 423 3.02 -22.59 2.75
C LEU A 423 4.22 -21.93 2.05
N LEU A 424 4.31 -20.59 2.12
CA LEU A 424 5.38 -19.77 1.53
C LEU A 424 5.70 -18.62 2.50
N GLY A 425 6.98 -18.41 2.80
CA GLY A 425 7.42 -17.32 3.68
C GLY A 425 8.84 -17.46 4.21
N ASP A 426 9.79 -17.83 3.35
CA ASP A 426 11.20 -18.03 3.73
C ASP A 426 12.05 -16.78 3.44
N VAL A 427 12.16 -16.40 2.17
CA VAL A 427 13.09 -15.37 1.70
C VAL A 427 12.39 -14.18 1.02
N PHE A 428 11.30 -14.43 0.30
CA PHE A 428 10.65 -13.42 -0.54
C PHE A 428 9.27 -13.04 0.00
N ASN A 429 8.70 -11.99 -0.56
CA ASN A 429 7.31 -11.63 -0.27
C ASN A 429 6.43 -12.51 -1.15
N GLU A 430 5.44 -13.20 -0.59
CA GLU A 430 4.45 -13.98 -1.35
C GLU A 430 3.00 -13.62 -0.95
N TRP A 431 2.13 -13.47 -1.96
CA TRP A 431 0.73 -13.11 -1.73
C TRP A 431 -0.19 -13.61 -2.85
N ALA A 432 -1.49 -13.30 -2.71
CA ALA A 432 -2.52 -13.57 -3.72
C ALA A 432 -2.68 -15.05 -4.15
N ALA A 433 -2.30 -16.00 -3.29
CA ALA A 433 -2.33 -17.42 -3.64
C ALA A 433 -3.75 -17.95 -3.89
N ARG A 434 -3.94 -18.74 -4.94
CA ARG A 434 -5.21 -19.39 -5.29
C ARG A 434 -5.03 -20.84 -5.71
N PHE A 435 -5.93 -21.69 -5.25
CA PHE A 435 -6.02 -23.08 -5.70
C PHE A 435 -6.43 -23.15 -7.18
N SER A 436 -5.89 -24.14 -7.90
CA SER A 436 -6.46 -24.59 -9.16
C SER A 436 -7.81 -25.27 -8.93
N PRO A 437 -8.70 -25.32 -9.95
CA PRO A 437 -10.00 -25.97 -9.82
C PRO A 437 -9.94 -27.45 -9.42
N ASP A 438 -8.87 -28.15 -9.84
CA ASP A 438 -8.63 -29.56 -9.53
C ASP A 438 -7.90 -29.79 -8.18
N MET A 439 -7.60 -28.72 -7.43
CA MET A 439 -6.90 -28.75 -6.14
C MET A 439 -5.51 -29.41 -6.19
N ARG A 440 -4.85 -29.42 -7.35
CA ARG A 440 -3.49 -29.98 -7.52
C ARG A 440 -2.39 -28.93 -7.62
N TRP A 441 -2.76 -27.66 -7.76
CA TRP A 441 -1.84 -26.56 -7.96
C TRP A 441 -2.25 -25.35 -7.14
N ILE A 442 -1.28 -24.50 -6.82
CA ILE A 442 -1.54 -23.11 -6.43
C ILE A 442 -0.83 -22.18 -7.39
N ALA A 443 -1.48 -21.06 -7.71
CA ALA A 443 -0.85 -19.91 -8.36
C ALA A 443 -0.74 -18.78 -7.34
N TYR A 444 0.38 -18.06 -7.29
CA TYR A 444 0.63 -16.98 -6.32
C TYR A 444 1.55 -15.93 -6.92
N ALA A 445 1.58 -14.73 -6.33
CA ALA A 445 2.54 -13.68 -6.69
C ALA A 445 3.74 -13.69 -5.73
N SER A 446 4.94 -13.42 -6.23
CA SER A 446 6.17 -13.35 -5.43
C SER A 446 7.21 -12.37 -5.97
N THR A 447 8.00 -11.75 -5.09
CA THR A 447 9.10 -10.83 -5.43
C THR A 447 10.44 -11.51 -5.72
N GLU A 448 10.46 -12.81 -6.00
CA GLU A 448 11.67 -13.60 -6.31
C GLU A 448 12.60 -12.97 -7.38
N THR A 449 12.03 -12.28 -8.36
CA THR A 449 12.76 -11.61 -9.45
C THR A 449 13.07 -10.14 -9.18
N GLY A 450 12.83 -9.64 -7.96
CA GLY A 450 12.93 -8.22 -7.59
C GLY A 450 11.59 -7.47 -7.73
N ASP A 451 10.81 -7.79 -8.76
CA ASP A 451 9.41 -7.40 -8.91
C ASP A 451 8.47 -8.57 -8.65
N GLY A 452 7.20 -8.26 -8.34
CA GLY A 452 6.16 -9.26 -8.18
C GLY A 452 5.84 -9.97 -9.49
N GLU A 453 6.04 -11.29 -9.56
CA GLU A 453 5.70 -12.17 -10.68
C GLU A 453 4.76 -13.30 -10.22
N VAL A 454 3.96 -13.86 -11.14
CA VAL A 454 3.10 -15.02 -10.88
C VAL A 454 3.88 -16.31 -11.06
N TYR A 455 3.80 -17.16 -10.04
CA TYR A 455 4.36 -18.50 -9.99
C TYR A 455 3.27 -19.54 -9.78
N VAL A 456 3.53 -20.77 -10.22
CA VAL A 456 2.72 -21.95 -9.97
C VAL A 456 3.55 -23.02 -9.28
N ARG A 457 2.96 -23.71 -8.30
CA ARG A 457 3.56 -24.86 -7.60
C ARG A 457 2.54 -25.99 -7.40
N PRO A 458 2.98 -27.26 -7.34
CA PRO A 458 2.07 -28.35 -7.06
C PRO A 458 1.60 -28.25 -5.60
N PHE A 459 0.37 -28.65 -5.37
CA PHE A 459 -0.26 -28.64 -4.05
C PHE A 459 -0.86 -30.02 -3.79
N THR A 460 -0.69 -30.51 -2.57
CA THR A 460 -1.38 -31.70 -2.07
C THR A 460 -2.04 -31.38 -0.74
N ALA A 461 -3.30 -31.79 -0.60
CA ALA A 461 -4.03 -31.66 0.66
C ALA A 461 -3.52 -32.61 1.76
N ALA A 462 -2.82 -33.68 1.38
CA ALA A 462 -2.21 -34.66 2.28
C ALA A 462 -0.79 -34.96 1.76
N GLY A 463 0.15 -34.13 2.19
CA GLY A 463 1.57 -34.26 1.88
C GLY A 463 2.27 -35.35 2.70
N PRO A 464 3.59 -35.49 2.53
CA PRO A 464 4.39 -36.54 3.19
C PRO A 464 4.31 -36.54 4.72
N SER A 465 4.05 -35.38 5.33
CA SER A 465 3.88 -35.21 6.78
C SER A 465 2.43 -35.39 7.26
N GLY A 466 1.51 -35.78 6.38
CA GLY A 466 0.09 -35.99 6.69
C GLY A 466 -0.79 -34.73 6.65
N GLY A 467 -0.21 -33.55 6.38
CA GLY A 467 -0.92 -32.27 6.24
C GLY A 467 -0.72 -31.64 4.86
N PRO A 468 -1.44 -30.54 4.54
CA PRO A 468 -1.32 -29.87 3.25
C PRO A 468 0.11 -29.37 3.02
N SER A 469 0.63 -29.55 1.81
CA SER A 469 2.00 -29.14 1.47
C SER A 469 2.14 -28.76 0.00
N LEU A 470 3.22 -28.04 -0.30
CA LEU A 470 3.63 -27.78 -1.68
C LEU A 470 4.60 -28.86 -2.15
N GLY A 471 4.46 -29.25 -3.41
CA GLY A 471 5.37 -30.19 -4.07
C GLY A 471 6.68 -29.53 -4.50
N GLU A 472 7.57 -30.37 -4.99
CA GLU A 472 8.77 -29.96 -5.72
C GLU A 472 8.39 -29.42 -7.10
N GLY A 473 9.12 -28.42 -7.58
CA GLY A 473 8.83 -27.73 -8.83
C GLY A 473 8.14 -26.38 -8.61
N LYS A 474 8.53 -25.42 -9.45
CA LYS A 474 8.07 -24.04 -9.43
C LYS A 474 8.19 -23.47 -10.84
N TRP A 475 7.10 -22.90 -11.35
CA TRP A 475 7.05 -22.37 -12.72
C TRP A 475 6.63 -20.91 -12.66
N GLN A 476 7.50 -20.02 -13.15
CA GLN A 476 7.14 -18.64 -13.40
C GLN A 476 6.27 -18.57 -14.66
N VAL A 477 5.09 -17.97 -14.56
CA VAL A 477 4.13 -17.90 -15.68
C VAL A 477 3.97 -16.48 -16.24
N SER A 478 4.42 -15.44 -15.54
CA SER A 478 4.44 -14.06 -16.03
C SER A 478 5.86 -13.56 -16.30
N ARG A 479 6.00 -12.51 -17.10
CA ARG A 479 7.30 -11.89 -17.47
C ARG A 479 7.23 -10.36 -17.57
N CYS A 480 6.20 -9.74 -17.01
CA CYS A 480 5.93 -8.30 -17.15
C CYS A 480 5.52 -7.68 -15.80
N GLY A 481 5.93 -8.31 -14.69
CA GLY A 481 5.34 -8.13 -13.38
C GLY A 481 3.91 -8.65 -13.35
N GLY A 482 3.63 -9.62 -12.48
CA GLY A 482 2.34 -10.31 -12.41
C GLY A 482 1.70 -10.21 -11.04
N ASN A 483 0.38 -10.02 -11.01
CA ASN A 483 -0.38 -9.90 -9.77
C ASN A 483 -1.79 -10.49 -9.87
N TRP A 484 -2.36 -10.89 -8.73
CA TRP A 484 -3.73 -11.39 -8.58
C TRP A 484 -4.15 -12.48 -9.57
N PRO A 485 -3.44 -13.63 -9.62
CA PRO A 485 -3.77 -14.70 -10.54
C PRO A 485 -5.20 -15.22 -10.34
N ARG A 486 -5.85 -15.63 -11.43
CA ARG A 486 -7.17 -16.27 -11.48
C ARG A 486 -7.09 -17.46 -12.41
N TRP A 487 -7.42 -18.65 -11.90
CA TRP A 487 -7.61 -19.82 -12.75
C TRP A 487 -8.96 -19.70 -13.47
N ARG A 488 -8.98 -20.00 -14.77
CA ARG A 488 -10.22 -20.34 -15.46
C ARG A 488 -10.77 -21.64 -14.89
N ALA A 489 -12.09 -21.80 -14.85
CA ALA A 489 -12.72 -22.92 -14.14
C ALA A 489 -12.39 -24.31 -14.71
N ASP A 490 -11.96 -24.38 -15.98
CA ASP A 490 -11.48 -25.61 -16.60
C ASP A 490 -10.01 -25.94 -16.27
N GLY A 491 -9.31 -25.08 -15.54
CA GLY A 491 -7.92 -25.24 -15.12
C GLY A 491 -6.88 -25.05 -16.23
N LYS A 492 -7.28 -24.60 -17.43
CA LYS A 492 -6.40 -24.52 -18.62
C LYS A 492 -5.84 -23.14 -18.90
N GLU A 493 -6.15 -22.16 -18.06
CA GLU A 493 -5.71 -20.79 -18.25
C GLU A 493 -5.57 -20.06 -16.90
N ILE A 494 -4.55 -19.22 -16.80
CA ILE A 494 -4.35 -18.31 -15.67
C ILE A 494 -4.40 -16.87 -16.20
N ILE A 495 -5.25 -16.06 -15.61
CA ILE A 495 -5.42 -14.63 -15.93
C ILE A 495 -4.83 -13.81 -14.79
N PHE A 496 -4.09 -12.74 -15.09
CA PHE A 496 -3.42 -11.91 -14.10
C PHE A 496 -3.25 -10.46 -14.59
N THR A 497 -2.94 -9.54 -13.68
CA THR A 497 -2.61 -8.16 -14.03
C THR A 497 -1.12 -8.00 -14.29
N CYS A 498 -0.76 -7.25 -15.32
CA CYS A 498 0.63 -6.95 -15.68
C CYS A 498 1.09 -5.61 -15.08
N ARG A 499 2.22 -5.55 -14.36
CA ARG A 499 2.71 -4.33 -13.69
C ARG A 499 3.44 -3.39 -14.64
N GLU A 500 4.23 -3.91 -15.57
CA GLU A 500 5.01 -3.14 -16.55
C GLU A 500 4.14 -2.17 -17.35
N PHE A 501 2.89 -2.56 -17.63
CA PHE A 501 1.91 -1.75 -18.38
C PHE A 501 0.83 -1.13 -17.48
N GLN A 502 1.01 -1.13 -16.15
CA GLN A 502 0.11 -0.43 -15.23
C GLN A 502 0.48 1.04 -15.13
N SER A 503 -0.52 1.91 -15.21
CA SER A 503 -0.38 3.33 -14.90
C SER A 503 -1.42 3.76 -13.88
N SER A 504 -1.32 5.00 -13.41
CA SER A 504 -2.36 5.59 -12.56
C SER A 504 -3.73 5.65 -13.25
N GLU A 505 -3.80 5.49 -14.57
CA GLU A 505 -5.01 5.63 -15.38
C GLU A 505 -5.49 4.32 -16.04
N ARG A 506 -4.65 3.29 -16.13
CA ARG A 506 -4.96 2.06 -16.86
C ARG A 506 -4.39 0.82 -16.15
N MET A 507 -5.13 -0.27 -16.31
CA MET A 507 -4.68 -1.62 -15.95
C MET A 507 -4.51 -2.45 -17.23
N THR A 508 -3.61 -3.43 -17.19
CA THR A 508 -3.46 -4.39 -18.29
C THR A 508 -3.72 -5.80 -17.76
N LEU A 509 -4.64 -6.53 -18.40
CA LEU A 509 -4.90 -7.94 -18.11
C LEU A 509 -4.21 -8.83 -19.14
N MET A 510 -3.55 -9.86 -18.63
CA MET A 510 -2.86 -10.89 -19.39
C MET A 510 -3.49 -12.25 -19.09
N ALA A 511 -3.36 -13.17 -20.03
CA ALA A 511 -3.71 -14.57 -19.84
C ALA A 511 -2.58 -15.47 -20.33
N VAL A 512 -2.41 -16.61 -19.69
CA VAL A 512 -1.47 -17.65 -20.11
C VAL A 512 -2.19 -18.98 -20.10
N GLU A 513 -2.12 -19.69 -21.23
CA GLU A 513 -2.61 -21.07 -21.30
C GLU A 513 -1.67 -21.98 -20.51
N VAL A 514 -2.26 -22.95 -19.81
CA VAL A 514 -1.53 -23.90 -18.99
C VAL A 514 -2.00 -25.32 -19.30
N LYS A 515 -1.04 -26.25 -19.26
CA LYS A 515 -1.30 -27.68 -19.40
C LYS A 515 -0.80 -28.39 -18.16
N THR A 516 -1.69 -29.14 -17.54
CA THR A 516 -1.41 -29.93 -16.34
C THR A 516 -1.61 -31.40 -16.65
N ASN A 517 -0.58 -32.22 -16.47
CA ASN A 517 -0.68 -33.67 -16.59
C ASN A 517 -0.05 -34.34 -15.35
N GLY A 518 -0.88 -34.62 -14.34
CA GLY A 518 -0.40 -35.13 -13.06
C GLY A 518 0.50 -34.10 -12.37
N ALA A 519 1.79 -34.43 -12.20
CA ALA A 519 2.81 -33.56 -11.62
C ALA A 519 3.55 -32.69 -12.66
N ALA A 520 3.27 -32.85 -13.95
CA ALA A 520 3.84 -32.01 -15.00
C ALA A 520 3.00 -30.74 -15.19
N PHE A 521 3.69 -29.60 -15.27
CA PHE A 521 3.12 -28.30 -15.57
C PHE A 521 3.87 -27.64 -16.72
N GLU A 522 3.11 -27.19 -17.72
CA GLU A 522 3.61 -26.39 -18.82
C GLU A 522 2.78 -25.11 -18.91
N SER A 523 3.44 -23.99 -19.19
CA SER A 523 2.78 -22.72 -19.49
C SER A 523 3.17 -22.25 -20.88
N GLY A 524 2.21 -21.65 -21.57
CA GLY A 524 2.45 -20.95 -22.83
C GLY A 524 3.12 -19.59 -22.63
N VAL A 525 3.16 -18.79 -23.68
CA VAL A 525 3.59 -17.39 -23.59
C VAL A 525 2.40 -16.54 -23.14
N PRO A 526 2.54 -15.68 -22.12
CA PRO A 526 1.48 -14.76 -21.71
C PRO A 526 1.05 -13.85 -22.86
N GLN A 527 -0.25 -13.73 -23.06
CA GLN A 527 -0.87 -12.89 -24.08
C GLN A 527 -1.69 -11.79 -23.42
N ARG A 528 -1.62 -10.59 -24.01
CA ARG A 528 -2.45 -9.46 -23.58
C ARG A 528 -3.89 -9.71 -23.98
N LEU A 529 -4.81 -9.59 -23.02
CA LEU A 529 -6.24 -9.62 -23.28
C LEU A 529 -6.71 -8.23 -23.71
N PHE A 530 -6.55 -7.24 -22.84
CA PHE A 530 -6.92 -5.85 -23.10
C PHE A 530 -6.35 -4.89 -22.05
N ASP A 531 -6.45 -3.60 -22.38
CA ASP A 531 -6.24 -2.50 -21.44
C ASP A 531 -7.57 -2.02 -20.89
N GLY A 532 -7.72 -2.11 -19.58
CA GLY A 532 -8.91 -1.65 -18.87
C GLY A 532 -8.73 -0.23 -18.34
N PRO A 533 -9.84 0.47 -18.05
CA PRO A 533 -9.77 1.70 -17.27
C PRO A 533 -9.14 1.42 -15.91
N ARG A 534 -8.55 2.45 -15.27
CA ARG A 534 -8.20 2.37 -13.86
C ARG A 534 -9.38 1.80 -13.08
N ASN A 535 -9.13 0.71 -12.35
CA ASN A 535 -10.14 0.04 -11.57
C ASN A 535 -9.75 0.01 -10.09
N ASN A 536 -10.75 -0.29 -9.26
CA ASN A 536 -10.57 -0.57 -7.83
C ASN A 536 -10.87 -2.04 -7.51
N GLY A 537 -10.66 -2.94 -8.47
CA GLY A 537 -10.96 -4.36 -8.38
C GLY A 537 -11.52 -4.94 -9.67
N TRP A 538 -11.17 -6.21 -9.92
CA TRP A 538 -11.72 -7.01 -11.02
C TRP A 538 -11.90 -8.46 -10.61
N ASP A 539 -12.82 -9.13 -11.30
CA ASP A 539 -12.91 -10.57 -11.33
C ASP A 539 -13.45 -11.05 -12.69
N VAL A 540 -13.40 -12.35 -12.93
CA VAL A 540 -13.74 -12.94 -14.22
C VAL A 540 -14.74 -14.09 -14.06
N THR A 541 -15.65 -14.25 -15.02
CA THR A 541 -16.57 -15.39 -15.04
C THR A 541 -15.84 -16.72 -15.16
N PRO A 542 -16.43 -17.84 -14.70
CA PRO A 542 -15.80 -19.17 -14.73
C PRO A 542 -15.25 -19.59 -16.11
N ASP A 543 -15.92 -19.17 -17.19
CA ASP A 543 -15.56 -19.43 -18.59
C ASP A 543 -14.44 -18.52 -19.15
N GLY A 544 -14.00 -17.52 -18.38
CA GLY A 544 -12.96 -16.58 -18.80
C GLY A 544 -13.39 -15.59 -19.88
N GLN A 545 -14.70 -15.43 -20.15
CA GLN A 545 -15.20 -14.62 -21.27
C GLN A 545 -15.68 -13.22 -20.87
N ARG A 546 -16.12 -13.03 -19.62
CA ARG A 546 -16.62 -11.73 -19.14
C ARG A 546 -15.88 -11.30 -17.89
N PHE A 547 -15.54 -10.02 -17.85
CA PHE A 547 -14.75 -9.40 -16.79
C PHE A 547 -15.60 -8.34 -16.11
N LEU A 548 -15.72 -8.42 -14.78
CA LEU A 548 -16.43 -7.41 -14.00
C LEU A 548 -15.39 -6.50 -13.34
N LEU A 549 -15.43 -5.21 -13.67
CA LEU A 549 -14.52 -4.21 -13.13
C LEU A 549 -15.31 -3.16 -12.35
N ALA A 550 -14.75 -2.68 -11.24
CA ALA A 550 -15.16 -1.41 -10.64
C ALA A 550 -14.48 -0.26 -11.40
N ALA A 551 -15.10 0.21 -12.49
CA ALA A 551 -14.51 1.18 -13.42
C ALA A 551 -14.72 2.62 -12.93
N SER A 552 -13.64 3.41 -12.91
CA SER A 552 -13.70 4.84 -12.56
C SER A 552 -14.62 5.61 -13.50
N GLN A 553 -15.59 6.34 -12.93
CA GLN A 553 -16.46 7.26 -13.69
C GLN A 553 -15.85 8.64 -13.85
N ILE A 554 -14.79 8.93 -13.09
CA ILE A 554 -14.05 10.18 -13.23
C ILE A 554 -13.13 10.03 -14.45
N ARG A 555 -13.44 10.81 -15.50
CA ARG A 555 -12.45 11.14 -16.53
C ARG A 555 -11.53 12.20 -15.93
N GLN A 556 -10.39 11.81 -15.37
CA GLN A 556 -9.34 12.78 -15.10
C GLN A 556 -8.84 13.28 -16.46
N THR A 557 -9.17 14.53 -16.78
CA THR A 557 -8.62 15.21 -17.95
C THR A 557 -7.37 15.96 -17.50
N GLY A 558 -6.21 15.32 -17.62
CA GLY A 558 -4.91 15.91 -17.32
C GLY A 558 -4.37 15.61 -15.91
N GLN A 559 -3.06 15.78 -15.76
CA GLN A 559 -2.35 15.58 -14.50
C GLN A 559 -2.70 16.67 -13.49
N ILE A 560 -2.94 16.28 -12.23
CA ILE A 560 -3.14 17.23 -11.12
C ILE A 560 -1.78 17.85 -10.77
N PRO A 561 -1.59 19.17 -10.94
CA PRO A 561 -0.32 19.83 -10.64
C PRO A 561 -0.03 19.84 -9.13
N ILE A 562 1.23 20.10 -8.79
CA ILE A 562 1.59 20.41 -7.40
C ILE A 562 1.29 21.89 -7.14
N THR A 563 0.53 22.18 -6.09
CA THR A 563 0.31 23.56 -5.63
C THR A 563 1.44 23.96 -4.70
N VAL A 564 2.06 25.11 -4.95
CA VAL A 564 3.08 25.69 -4.07
C VAL A 564 2.60 27.04 -3.55
N VAL A 565 2.49 27.16 -2.23
CA VAL A 565 2.13 28.38 -1.51
C VAL A 565 3.40 29.00 -0.94
N LEU A 566 3.69 30.22 -1.35
CA LEU A 566 4.77 31.03 -0.79
C LEU A 566 4.25 31.84 0.40
N ASN A 567 5.04 31.85 1.46
CA ASN A 567 4.74 32.53 2.73
C ASN A 567 3.43 32.02 3.37
N TRP A 568 3.38 30.72 3.68
CA TRP A 568 2.22 30.07 4.29
C TRP A 568 1.82 30.70 5.62
N ARG A 569 2.77 31.31 6.35
CA ARG A 569 2.52 31.96 7.65
C ARG A 569 1.51 33.10 7.57
N ALA A 570 1.43 33.79 6.43
CA ALA A 570 0.41 34.82 6.20
C ALA A 570 -1.02 34.25 6.15
N GLY A 571 -1.18 32.92 6.04
CA GLY A 571 -2.46 32.23 6.11
C GLY A 571 -2.92 31.86 7.52
N LEU A 572 -2.02 31.93 8.52
CA LEU A 572 -2.41 31.83 9.92
C LEU A 572 -3.12 33.13 10.29
N LYS A 573 -4.46 33.12 10.37
CA LYS A 573 -5.19 34.24 10.99
C LYS A 573 -4.82 34.24 12.47
N GLU A 574 -4.38 35.40 12.98
CA GLU A 574 -4.03 35.61 14.40
C GLU A 574 -5.17 35.25 15.35
#